data_AF-A0AAJ3TMX4-F1
#
_entry.id   AF-A0AAJ3TMX4-F1
#
_cell.length_a   1.000
_cell.length_b   1.000
_cell.length_c   1.000
_cell.angle_alpha   90.00
_cell.angle_beta   90.00
_cell.angle_gamma   90.00
#
_symmetry.space_group_name_H-M   'P 1'
#
loop_
_entity.id
_entity.type
_entity.pdbx_description
1 polymer ?
#
loop_
_entity_poly.entity_id
_entity_poly.type
_entity_poly.pdbx_seq_one_letter_code
_entity_poly.pdbx_strand_id
1 'polypeptide(L)'
;MEKNILIVHHTLGLGGGEKLVYELSKFYVKNNIKISIFIPNILHKEYYDDKLLDIGVKILRGSILPVKKNLISKYIFNNIYWRFYLKYFLKHRYDSIIFVNLSSASGYHRFFNHNKKMFWHVGNRAQYPQGHFDFDTNIFHNSGFKLVLINRYQKLEIEKQYGEISSEIIYIKLFENE
;
A
#
# COMPACT_ATOMS: atom_id res chain seq x y z
N MET A 1 20.02 -5.84 13.32
CA MET A 1 18.62 -5.60 13.75
C MET A 1 17.72 -6.10 12.64
N GLU A 2 16.75 -6.95 12.96
CA GLU A 2 15.83 -7.52 11.99
C GLU A 2 14.89 -6.42 11.46
N LYS A 3 14.73 -6.32 10.13
CA LYS A 3 13.87 -5.30 9.52
C LYS A 3 12.40 -5.71 9.59
N ASN A 4 11.53 -4.77 9.93
CA ASN A 4 10.08 -4.93 9.99
C ASN A 4 9.39 -4.05 8.93
N ILE A 5 8.68 -4.66 7.99
CA ILE A 5 7.98 -3.96 6.91
C ILE A 5 6.46 -4.14 7.07
N LEU A 6 5.71 -3.07 6.84
CA LEU A 6 4.26 -3.11 6.70
C LEU A 6 3.87 -2.95 5.23
N ILE A 7 3.17 -3.92 4.66
CA ILE A 7 2.48 -3.75 3.39
C ILE A 7 1.03 -3.33 3.66
N VAL A 8 0.56 -2.34 2.92
CA VAL A 8 -0.84 -1.89 2.94
C VAL A 8 -1.43 -2.15 1.55
N HIS A 9 -2.53 -2.90 1.51
CA HIS A 9 -3.27 -3.18 0.28
C HIS A 9 -4.77 -3.22 0.56
N HIS A 10 -5.60 -3.00 -0.44
CA HIS A 10 -7.06 -2.90 -0.27
C HIS A 10 -7.79 -4.24 -0.09
N THR A 11 -7.25 -5.36 -0.55
CA THR A 11 -7.86 -6.70 -0.49
C THR A 11 -6.77 -7.77 -0.59
N LEU A 12 -7.10 -9.01 -0.20
CA LEU A 12 -6.33 -10.23 -0.43
C LEU A 12 -7.14 -11.26 -1.26
N GLY A 13 -8.03 -10.77 -2.13
CA GLY A 13 -8.79 -11.56 -3.09
C GLY A 13 -7.95 -12.12 -4.25
N LEU A 14 -8.60 -12.51 -5.34
CA LEU A 14 -7.94 -13.05 -6.53
C LEU A 14 -7.67 -11.94 -7.56
N GLY A 15 -6.42 -11.47 -7.62
CA GLY A 15 -5.99 -10.50 -8.63
C GLY A 15 -4.47 -10.34 -8.71
N GLY A 16 -4.03 -9.47 -9.62
CA GLY A 16 -2.60 -9.26 -9.92
C GLY A 16 -1.86 -8.50 -8.81
N GLY A 17 -2.51 -7.52 -8.17
CA GLY A 17 -1.92 -6.76 -7.06
C GLY A 17 -1.76 -7.63 -5.82
N GLU A 18 -2.72 -8.51 -5.57
CA GLU A 18 -2.77 -9.44 -4.45
C GLU A 18 -1.71 -10.54 -4.63
N LYS A 19 -1.56 -11.06 -5.86
CA LYS A 19 -0.44 -11.96 -6.21
C LYS A 19 0.91 -11.29 -5.97
N LEU A 20 1.05 -10.01 -6.33
CA LEU A 20 2.29 -9.26 -6.06
C LEU A 20 2.55 -9.14 -4.55
N VAL A 21 1.54 -8.80 -3.74
CA VAL A 21 1.67 -8.76 -2.27
C VAL A 21 2.17 -10.11 -1.74
N TYR A 22 1.62 -11.22 -2.23
CA TYR A 22 2.05 -12.56 -1.86
C TYR A 22 3.52 -12.85 -2.23
N GLU A 23 3.93 -12.56 -3.48
CA GLU A 23 5.30 -12.80 -3.93
C GLU A 23 6.32 -11.89 -3.21
N LEU A 24 5.97 -10.62 -2.96
CA LEU A 24 6.79 -9.73 -2.14
C LEU A 24 6.95 -10.26 -0.72
N SER A 25 5.87 -10.78 -0.13
CA SER A 25 5.90 -11.35 1.22
C SER A 25 6.82 -12.57 1.29
N LYS A 26 6.74 -13.49 0.32
CA LYS A 26 7.66 -14.63 0.20
C LYS A 26 9.11 -14.17 0.09
N PHE A 27 9.38 -13.18 -0.75
CA PHE A 27 10.73 -12.63 -0.92
C PHE A 27 11.26 -12.06 0.39
N TYR A 28 10.47 -11.26 1.11
CA TYR A 28 10.89 -10.67 2.39
C TYR A 28 11.15 -11.74 3.46
N VAL A 29 10.23 -12.70 3.62
CA VAL A 29 10.40 -13.80 4.60
C VAL A 29 11.66 -14.60 4.31
N LYS A 30 11.90 -14.97 3.03
CA LYS A 30 13.12 -15.70 2.62
C LYS A 30 14.41 -14.94 2.93
N ASN A 31 14.35 -13.61 3.01
CA ASN A 31 15.48 -12.74 3.32
C ASN A 31 15.52 -12.30 4.80
N ASN A 32 14.85 -13.03 5.70
CA ASN A 32 14.80 -12.73 7.15
C ASN A 32 14.27 -11.31 7.45
N ILE A 33 13.32 -10.83 6.64
CA ILE A 33 12.62 -9.57 6.86
C ILE A 33 11.22 -9.90 7.38
N LYS A 34 10.90 -9.40 8.56
CA LYS A 34 9.57 -9.53 9.17
C LYS A 34 8.58 -8.67 8.40
N ILE A 35 7.46 -9.27 8.05
CA ILE A 35 6.45 -8.65 7.22
C ILE A 35 5.09 -8.74 7.91
N SER A 36 4.34 -7.64 7.86
CA SER A 36 2.92 -7.62 8.20
C SER A 36 2.15 -7.01 7.06
N ILE A 37 0.93 -7.47 6.85
CA ILE A 37 0.01 -6.93 5.85
C ILE A 37 -1.16 -6.29 6.58
N PHE A 38 -1.49 -5.05 6.22
CA PHE A 38 -2.67 -4.37 6.71
C PHE A 38 -3.71 -4.19 5.61
N ILE A 39 -4.91 -4.73 5.83
CA ILE A 39 -6.06 -4.59 4.93
C ILE A 39 -7.11 -3.67 5.58
N PRO A 40 -7.32 -2.46 5.03
CA PRO A 40 -8.33 -1.54 5.53
C PRO A 40 -9.73 -1.99 5.12
N ASN A 41 -10.68 -1.88 6.05
CA ASN A 41 -12.12 -1.98 5.81
C ASN A 41 -12.65 -3.35 5.32
N ILE A 42 -11.79 -4.36 5.13
CA ILE A 42 -12.19 -5.76 4.89
C ILE A 42 -11.83 -6.61 6.11
N LEU A 43 -12.85 -7.03 6.86
CA LEU A 43 -12.68 -7.74 8.13
C LEU A 43 -12.81 -9.27 8.02
N HIS A 44 -13.41 -9.75 6.93
CA HIS A 44 -13.51 -11.19 6.68
C HIS A 44 -12.23 -11.71 6.03
N LYS A 45 -12.03 -13.02 6.14
CA LYS A 45 -10.93 -13.76 5.52
C LYS A 45 -11.09 -13.79 4.00
N GLU A 46 -10.00 -13.65 3.26
CA GLU A 46 -9.94 -13.67 1.80
C GLU A 46 -9.01 -14.77 1.28
N TYR A 47 -8.84 -14.84 -0.04
CA TYR A 47 -8.18 -15.94 -0.72
C TYR A 47 -6.70 -16.14 -0.31
N TYR A 48 -5.92 -15.07 -0.22
CA TYR A 48 -4.50 -15.17 0.13
C TYR A 48 -4.22 -15.24 1.63
N ASP A 49 -5.22 -15.13 2.51
CA ASP A 49 -4.99 -15.11 3.96
C ASP A 49 -4.24 -16.35 4.45
N ASP A 50 -4.74 -17.54 4.14
CA ASP A 50 -4.12 -18.79 4.60
C ASP A 50 -2.69 -18.93 4.06
N LYS A 51 -2.50 -18.65 2.77
CA LYS A 51 -1.19 -18.75 2.12
C LYS A 51 -0.15 -17.83 2.73
N LEU A 52 -0.57 -16.65 3.18
CA LEU A 52 0.28 -15.67 3.84
C LEU A 52 0.58 -16.08 5.29
N LEU A 53 -0.43 -16.59 6.01
CA LEU A 53 -0.26 -17.11 7.37
C LEU A 53 0.69 -18.32 7.39
N ASP A 54 0.58 -19.22 6.41
CA ASP A 54 1.43 -20.42 6.27
C ASP A 54 2.92 -20.08 6.13
N ILE A 55 3.25 -18.92 5.55
CA ILE A 55 4.63 -18.42 5.41
C ILE A 55 5.03 -17.48 6.56
N GLY A 56 4.25 -17.41 7.63
CA GLY A 56 4.56 -16.64 8.83
C GLY A 56 4.28 -15.14 8.71
N VAL A 57 3.52 -14.68 7.72
CA VAL A 57 3.13 -13.28 7.58
C VAL A 57 1.99 -12.96 8.54
N LYS A 58 2.13 -11.87 9.31
CA LYS A 58 1.03 -11.38 10.14
C LYS A 58 0.04 -10.56 9.29
N ILE A 59 -1.24 -10.94 9.32
CA ILE A 59 -2.31 -10.17 8.69
C ILE A 59 -3.04 -9.34 9.75
N LEU A 60 -3.20 -8.06 9.47
CA LEU A 60 -3.89 -7.07 10.30
C LEU A 60 -5.08 -6.54 9.50
N ARG A 61 -6.29 -6.59 10.08
CA ARG A 61 -7.51 -6.08 9.46
C ARG A 61 -8.10 -5.02 10.37
N GLY A 62 -8.41 -3.84 9.82
CA GLY A 62 -8.88 -2.71 10.61
C GLY A 62 -9.80 -1.77 9.84
N SER A 63 -10.78 -1.19 10.54
CA SER A 63 -11.68 -0.21 9.93
C SER A 63 -11.09 1.18 10.01
N ILE A 64 -10.82 1.77 8.85
CA ILE A 64 -10.38 3.16 8.69
C ILE A 64 -11.42 3.83 7.78
N LEU A 65 -12.49 4.34 8.38
CA LEU A 65 -13.50 5.07 7.61
C LEU A 65 -13.11 6.56 7.54
N PRO A 66 -13.25 7.21 6.36
CA PRO A 66 -13.26 8.66 6.30
C PRO A 66 -14.43 9.18 7.12
N VAL A 67 -14.23 10.23 7.94
CA VAL A 67 -15.28 10.82 8.75
C VAL A 67 -16.18 11.62 7.81
N LYS A 68 -17.13 10.94 7.17
CA LYS A 68 -18.35 11.58 6.65
C LYS A 68 -19.47 11.30 7.65
N LYS A 69 -20.21 12.35 7.99
CA LYS A 69 -21.20 12.41 9.07
C LYS A 69 -22.24 11.28 8.92
N ASN A 70 -22.65 10.73 10.07
CA ASN A 70 -23.79 9.83 10.30
C ASN A 70 -23.59 8.32 10.10
N LEU A 71 -22.67 7.69 10.85
CA LEU A 71 -22.73 6.24 11.10
C LEU A 71 -22.48 5.91 12.59
N ILE A 72 -23.43 5.12 13.10
CA ILE A 72 -23.59 4.39 14.37
C ILE A 72 -22.34 4.36 15.28
N SER A 73 -22.53 4.75 16.55
CA SER A 73 -21.51 4.99 17.59
C SER A 73 -20.41 3.92 17.74
N LYS A 74 -20.72 2.63 17.53
CA LYS A 74 -19.74 1.53 17.63
C LYS A 74 -18.65 1.60 16.55
N TYR A 75 -18.98 2.07 15.35
CA TYR A 75 -18.01 2.25 14.27
C TYR A 75 -17.07 3.43 14.51
N ILE A 76 -17.53 4.42 15.26
CA ILE A 76 -16.73 5.60 15.63
C ILE A 76 -15.57 5.18 16.53
N PHE A 77 -15.82 4.41 17.61
CA PHE A 77 -14.77 3.99 18.54
C PHE A 77 -13.71 3.09 17.87
N ASN A 78 -14.14 2.11 17.07
CA ASN A 78 -13.19 1.25 16.33
C ASN A 78 -12.35 2.05 15.34
N ASN A 79 -12.94 3.03 14.65
CA ASN A 79 -12.22 3.91 13.74
C ASN A 79 -11.22 4.81 14.49
N ILE A 80 -11.62 5.34 15.66
CA ILE A 80 -10.72 6.11 16.54
C ILE A 80 -9.54 5.24 16.97
N TYR A 81 -9.79 4.02 17.46
CA TYR A 81 -8.73 3.09 17.85
C TYR A 81 -7.72 2.88 16.73
N TRP A 82 -8.19 2.51 15.52
CA TRP A 82 -7.30 2.29 14.39
C TRP A 82 -6.57 3.57 13.98
N ARG A 83 -7.22 4.74 13.98
CA ARG A 83 -6.55 6.02 13.72
C ARG A 83 -5.42 6.28 14.70
N PHE A 84 -5.64 6.06 16.00
CA PHE A 84 -4.58 6.21 17.01
C PHE A 84 -3.49 5.16 16.83
N TYR A 85 -3.85 3.89 16.62
CA TYR A 85 -2.91 2.80 16.39
C TYR A 85 -1.99 3.08 15.19
N LEU A 86 -2.58 3.47 14.05
CA LEU A 86 -1.87 3.75 12.81
C LEU A 86 -1.02 5.03 12.88
N LYS A 87 -1.51 6.05 13.61
CA LYS A 87 -0.82 7.34 13.74
C LYS A 87 0.35 7.29 14.72
N TYR A 88 0.24 6.53 15.81
CA TYR A 88 1.22 6.59 16.90
C TYR A 88 2.04 5.31 17.06
N PHE A 89 1.42 4.13 16.95
CA PHE A 89 2.13 2.88 17.22
C PHE A 89 2.91 2.35 16.01
N LEU A 90 2.38 2.53 14.80
CA LEU A 90 3.05 2.01 13.60
C LEU A 90 4.41 2.64 13.34
N LYS A 91 4.60 3.93 13.67
CA LYS A 91 5.85 4.66 13.45
C LYS A 91 7.06 3.98 14.08
N HIS A 92 6.86 3.36 15.25
CA HIS A 92 7.94 2.75 16.04
C HIS A 92 8.10 1.25 15.79
N ARG A 93 7.11 0.61 15.17
CA ARG A 93 7.08 -0.84 14.98
C ARG A 93 7.68 -1.29 13.64
N TYR A 94 7.63 -0.43 12.63
CA TYR A 94 8.05 -0.75 11.27
C TYR A 94 9.15 0.20 10.80
N ASP A 95 10.10 -0.33 10.02
CA ASP A 95 11.18 0.42 9.40
C ASP A 95 10.74 1.13 8.11
N SER A 96 9.72 0.59 7.44
CA SER A 96 9.12 1.16 6.24
C SER A 96 7.67 0.69 6.06
N ILE A 97 6.91 1.47 5.29
CA ILE A 97 5.54 1.14 4.90
C ILE A 97 5.46 1.15 3.39
N ILE A 98 4.94 0.08 2.82
CA ILE A 98 4.77 -0.12 1.39
C ILE A 98 3.27 -0.13 1.08
N PHE A 99 2.82 0.78 0.23
CA PHE A 99 1.47 0.77 -0.30
C PHE A 99 1.49 0.13 -1.67
N VAL A 100 0.77 -0.98 -1.83
CA VAL A 100 0.61 -1.64 -3.12
C VAL A 100 -0.70 -1.16 -3.75
N ASN A 101 -0.61 -0.68 -5.00
CA ASN A 101 -1.65 0.02 -5.75
C ASN A 101 -1.85 1.48 -5.32
N LEU A 102 -1.67 2.43 -6.27
CA LEU A 102 -1.81 3.87 -6.03
C LEU A 102 -3.24 4.27 -5.63
N SER A 103 -4.26 3.55 -6.10
CA SER A 103 -5.64 3.79 -5.66
C SER A 103 -5.78 3.55 -4.15
N SER A 104 -5.26 2.42 -3.67
CA SER A 104 -5.22 2.10 -2.25
C SER A 104 -4.34 3.09 -1.48
N ALA A 105 -3.18 3.46 -2.04
CA ALA A 105 -2.31 4.46 -1.43
C ALA A 105 -3.05 5.79 -1.23
N SER A 106 -3.67 6.33 -2.28
CA SER A 106 -4.41 7.61 -2.26
C SER A 106 -5.45 7.64 -1.15
N GLY A 107 -6.22 6.55 -0.99
CA GLY A 107 -7.26 6.46 0.03
C GLY A 107 -6.76 6.40 1.46
N TYR A 108 -5.56 5.86 1.71
CA TYR A 108 -5.15 5.46 3.06
C TYR A 108 -3.84 6.03 3.58
N HIS A 109 -2.91 6.47 2.73
CA HIS A 109 -1.53 6.75 3.16
C HIS A 109 -1.42 7.85 4.22
N ARG A 110 -2.36 8.80 4.24
CA ARG A 110 -2.44 9.89 5.22
C ARG A 110 -2.67 9.41 6.65
N PHE A 111 -3.24 8.22 6.84
CA PHE A 111 -3.48 7.65 8.18
C PHE A 111 -2.22 7.04 8.81
N PHE A 112 -1.17 6.83 8.01
CA PHE A 112 0.07 6.21 8.46
C PHE A 112 1.13 7.31 8.67
N ASN A 113 1.43 7.65 9.92
CA ASN A 113 2.45 8.66 10.20
C ASN A 113 3.85 8.05 10.18
N HIS A 114 4.46 7.99 9.00
CA HIS A 114 5.74 7.32 8.78
C HIS A 114 6.61 8.10 7.81
N ASN A 115 7.91 8.19 8.09
CA ASN A 115 8.86 8.99 7.30
C ASN A 115 9.41 8.23 6.07
N LYS A 116 9.33 6.89 6.09
CA LYS A 116 9.76 6.03 4.97
C LYS A 116 8.55 5.33 4.38
N LYS A 117 7.92 5.94 3.39
CA LYS A 117 6.79 5.36 2.65
C LYS A 117 7.20 5.07 1.21
N MET A 118 6.73 3.95 0.71
CA MET A 118 6.95 3.51 -0.65
C MET A 118 5.60 3.22 -1.31
N PHE A 119 5.42 3.65 -2.55
CA PHE A 119 4.16 3.60 -3.27
C PHE A 119 4.35 2.82 -4.57
N TRP A 120 3.77 1.63 -4.65
CA TRP A 120 3.88 0.76 -5.82
C TRP A 120 2.71 0.99 -6.78
N HIS A 121 3.02 1.46 -7.97
CA HIS A 121 2.05 1.54 -9.06
C HIS A 121 2.04 0.23 -9.86
N VAL A 122 0.95 -0.53 -9.72
CA VAL A 122 0.81 -1.87 -10.30
C VAL A 122 -0.08 -1.93 -11.55
N GLY A 123 -0.66 -0.81 -11.98
CA GLY A 123 -1.51 -0.73 -13.18
C GLY A 123 -0.81 -0.02 -14.34
N ASN A 124 -1.21 -0.29 -15.58
CA ASN A 124 -0.75 0.45 -16.76
C ASN A 124 -1.96 1.11 -17.45
N ARG A 125 -1.83 2.34 -17.97
CA ARG A 125 -2.87 3.04 -18.74
C ARG A 125 -3.36 2.28 -19.98
N ALA A 126 -2.59 1.31 -20.49
CA ALA A 126 -3.03 0.44 -21.59
C ALA A 126 -4.43 -0.15 -21.36
N GLN A 127 -4.88 -0.26 -20.10
CA GLN A 127 -6.19 -0.77 -19.75
C GLN A 127 -7.28 0.31 -19.55
N TYR A 128 -6.95 1.60 -19.37
CA TYR A 128 -7.91 2.68 -19.04
C TYR A 128 -7.56 4.03 -19.69
N PRO A 129 -7.73 4.18 -21.01
CA PRO A 129 -7.25 5.35 -21.76
C PRO A 129 -7.96 6.69 -21.47
N GLN A 130 -9.15 6.67 -20.85
CA GLN A 130 -9.97 7.87 -20.58
C GLN A 130 -10.06 8.30 -19.10
N GLY A 131 -9.37 7.61 -18.18
CA GLY A 131 -9.45 7.94 -16.75
C GLY A 131 -8.48 9.04 -16.34
N HIS A 132 -8.99 10.18 -15.87
CA HIS A 132 -8.27 10.95 -14.86
C HIS A 132 -8.33 10.15 -13.56
N PHE A 133 -7.20 9.90 -12.93
CA PHE A 133 -7.19 9.22 -11.64
C PHE A 133 -7.22 10.29 -10.53
N ASP A 134 -8.09 10.14 -9.54
CA ASP A 134 -8.13 11.06 -8.39
C ASP A 134 -7.10 10.61 -7.32
N PHE A 135 -5.84 10.48 -7.73
CA PHE A 135 -4.76 10.17 -6.81
C PHE A 135 -4.35 11.40 -6.01
N ASP A 136 -4.05 11.20 -4.73
CA ASP A 136 -3.47 12.23 -3.89
C ASP A 136 -2.09 12.65 -4.42
N THR A 137 -2.00 13.88 -4.91
CA THR A 137 -0.80 14.43 -5.56
C THR A 137 0.41 14.48 -4.62
N ASN A 138 0.19 14.50 -3.31
CA ASN A 138 1.27 14.43 -2.31
C ASN A 138 2.08 13.12 -2.39
N ILE A 139 1.56 12.06 -3.04
CA ILE A 139 2.32 10.85 -3.31
C ILE A 139 3.48 11.11 -4.28
N PHE A 140 3.27 12.00 -5.26
CA PHE A 140 4.21 12.28 -6.34
C PHE A 140 5.17 13.43 -6.02
N HIS A 141 4.78 14.30 -5.09
CA HIS A 141 5.45 15.58 -4.86
C HIS A 141 6.15 15.69 -3.50
N ASN A 142 6.51 14.56 -2.89
CA ASN A 142 7.09 14.53 -1.55
C ASN A 142 8.44 13.80 -1.56
N SER A 143 9.51 14.55 -1.33
CA SER A 143 10.89 14.03 -1.36
C SER A 143 11.19 12.96 -0.29
N GLY A 144 10.35 12.86 0.75
CA GLY A 144 10.44 11.78 1.74
C GLY A 144 9.87 10.44 1.27
N PHE A 145 9.20 10.42 0.11
CA PHE A 145 8.51 9.25 -0.43
C PHE A 145 9.25 8.64 -1.62
N LYS A 146 9.07 7.33 -1.79
CA LYS A 146 9.55 6.57 -2.94
C LYS A 146 8.38 6.09 -3.79
N LEU A 147 8.41 6.35 -5.08
CA LEU A 147 7.45 5.84 -6.06
C LEU A 147 8.09 4.68 -6.80
N VAL A 148 7.44 3.51 -6.78
CA VAL A 148 7.89 2.32 -7.48
C VAL A 148 7.04 2.12 -8.72
N LEU A 149 7.71 2.09 -9.88
CA LEU A 149 7.12 1.94 -11.19
C LEU A 149 7.66 0.67 -11.86
N ILE A 150 6.82 0.03 -12.64
CA ILE A 150 7.14 -1.12 -13.49
C ILE A 150 8.02 -0.67 -14.68
N ASN A 151 7.71 0.49 -15.25
CA ASN A 151 8.39 0.99 -16.45
C ASN A 151 8.34 2.53 -16.56
N ARG A 152 9.10 3.07 -17.52
CA ARG A 152 9.16 4.51 -17.79
C ARG A 152 7.85 5.08 -18.35
N TYR A 153 7.01 4.27 -19.01
CA TYR A 153 5.73 4.75 -19.55
C TYR A 153 4.79 5.19 -18.43
N GLN A 154 4.75 4.47 -17.30
CA GLN A 154 3.97 4.89 -16.13
C GLN A 154 4.42 6.26 -15.58
N LYS A 155 5.72 6.57 -15.61
CA LYS A 155 6.22 7.89 -15.21
C LYS A 155 5.63 8.97 -16.10
N LEU A 156 5.74 8.80 -17.41
CA LEU A 156 5.21 9.75 -18.40
C LEU A 156 3.69 9.94 -18.26
N GLU A 157 2.97 8.87 -17.92
CA GLU A 157 1.52 8.91 -17.71
C GLU A 157 1.14 9.73 -16.48
N ILE A 158 1.85 9.53 -15.37
CA ILE A 158 1.66 10.29 -14.13
C ILE A 158 2.04 11.76 -14.37
N GLU A 159 3.19 12.02 -15.01
CA GLU A 159 3.65 13.40 -15.29
C GLU A 159 2.69 14.17 -16.18
N LYS A 160 2.08 13.50 -17.16
CA LYS A 160 1.06 14.11 -18.03
C LYS A 160 -0.19 14.56 -17.25
N GLN A 161 -0.51 13.93 -16.12
CA GLN A 161 -1.71 14.25 -15.33
C GLN A 161 -1.43 15.16 -14.13
N TYR A 162 -0.28 15.01 -13.48
CA TYR A 162 0.00 15.66 -12.19
C TYR A 162 1.24 16.56 -12.19
N GLY A 163 1.91 16.70 -13.34
CA GLY A 163 3.16 17.45 -13.47
C GLY A 163 4.40 16.64 -13.07
N GLU A 164 5.56 17.30 -13.10
CA GLU A 164 6.86 16.70 -12.80
C GLU A 164 6.91 16.06 -11.41
N ILE A 165 7.34 14.80 -11.34
CA ILE A 165 7.40 14.03 -10.09
C ILE A 165 8.68 14.40 -9.32
N SER A 166 8.54 14.88 -8.07
CA SER A 166 9.68 15.18 -7.19
C SER A 166 10.02 14.07 -6.19
N SER A 167 9.11 13.10 -5.98
CA SER A 167 9.38 11.88 -5.21
C SER A 167 10.48 11.02 -5.88
N GLU A 168 11.28 10.31 -5.10
CA GLU A 168 12.30 9.40 -5.64
C GLU A 168 11.63 8.26 -6.42
N ILE A 169 12.07 8.00 -7.66
CA ILE A 169 11.51 6.94 -8.51
C ILE A 169 12.43 5.73 -8.52
N ILE A 170 11.86 4.55 -8.26
CA ILE A 170 12.50 3.25 -8.41
C ILE A 170 11.79 2.49 -9.52
N TYR A 171 12.57 2.01 -10.49
CA TYR A 171 12.05 1.11 -11.53
C TYR A 171 12.29 -0.34 -11.14
N ILE A 172 11.24 -1.16 -11.26
CA ILE A 172 11.32 -2.60 -11.05
C ILE A 172 10.81 -3.31 -12.29
N LYS A 173 11.67 -4.11 -12.91
CA LYS A 173 11.25 -5.04 -13.96
C LYS A 173 10.54 -6.21 -13.26
N LEU A 174 9.21 -6.25 -13.35
CA LEU A 174 8.42 -7.31 -12.71
C LEU A 174 8.57 -8.69 -13.38
N PHE A 175 9.27 -8.76 -14.51
CA PHE A 175 9.59 -10.00 -15.21
C PHE A 175 11.01 -9.91 -15.81
N GLU A 176 11.96 -10.66 -15.24
CA GLU A 176 13.16 -11.05 -15.97
C GLU A 176 12.72 -12.09 -17.00
N ASN A 177 12.70 -11.68 -18.27
CA ASN A 177 12.85 -12.50 -19.49
C ASN A 177 12.70 -11.54 -20.68
N GLU A 178 13.84 -11.15 -21.26
CA GLU A 178 13.97 -11.14 -22.72
C GLU A 178 14.52 -12.51 -23.11
#